data_AF-A0AAD4D647-F1
#
_entry.id   AF-A0AAD4D647-F1
#
_cell.length_a   1.000
_cell.length_b   1.000
_cell.length_c   1.000
_cell.angle_alpha   90.00
_cell.angle_beta   90.00
_cell.angle_gamma   90.00
#
_symmetry.space_group_name_H-M   'P 1'
#
loop_
_entity.id
_entity.type
_entity.pdbx_description
1 polymer ?
#
loop_
_entity_poly.entity_id
_entity_poly.type
_entity_poly.pdbx_seq_one_letter_code
_entity_poly.pdbx_strand_id
1 'polypeptide(L)'
;MAKKRTNVIPIIEDARHPHKYRMLVGMVDVIFADVAQPDQSRIIGINAHHFLKNNGHIVISIKANCIDSTVDAATVFAGEIPKLQEQRIKPQEQLTLEPFERDHALVVGKYVRSK
;
A
#
# COMPACT_ATOMS: atom_id res chain seq x y z
N MET A 1 -8.69 -20.40 -0.28
CA MET A 1 -7.22 -20.33 -0.50
C MET A 1 -6.44 -20.36 0.81
N ALA A 2 -6.70 -19.45 1.77
CA ALA A 2 -6.01 -19.42 3.07
C ALA A 2 -6.13 -20.72 3.90
N LYS A 3 -7.32 -21.36 3.93
CA LYS A 3 -7.52 -22.63 4.67
C LYS A 3 -6.59 -23.78 4.28
N LYS A 4 -5.95 -23.73 3.10
CA LYS A 4 -5.03 -24.78 2.63
C LYS A 4 -3.55 -24.44 2.90
N ARG A 5 -3.23 -23.20 3.27
CA ARG A 5 -1.86 -22.71 3.44
C ARG A 5 -1.64 -22.33 4.89
N THR A 6 -0.81 -23.08 5.59
CA THR A 6 -0.51 -22.88 7.02
C THR A 6 0.24 -21.58 7.31
N ASN A 7 0.91 -21.01 6.30
CA ASN A 7 1.63 -19.74 6.39
C ASN A 7 0.75 -18.51 6.08
N VAL A 8 -0.56 -18.66 5.91
CA VAL A 8 -1.49 -17.56 5.64
C VAL A 8 -2.51 -17.47 6.77
N ILE A 9 -2.45 -16.38 7.53
CA ILE A 9 -3.39 -16.10 8.62
C ILE A 9 -4.46 -15.14 8.09
N PRO A 10 -5.72 -15.58 7.90
CA PRO A 10 -6.79 -14.69 7.44
C PRO A 10 -7.24 -13.76 8.57
N ILE A 11 -7.33 -12.47 8.29
CA ILE A 11 -7.85 -11.45 9.21
C ILE A 11 -9.03 -10.78 8.51
N ILE A 12 -10.23 -10.88 9.10
CA ILE A 12 -11.46 -10.27 8.57
C ILE A 12 -11.72 -9.01 9.39
N GLU A 13 -11.08 -7.91 9.02
CA GLU A 13 -11.24 -6.60 9.64
C GLU A 13 -11.03 -5.48 8.63
N ASP A 14 -11.49 -4.27 8.98
CA ASP A 14 -11.26 -3.06 8.19
C ASP A 14 -9.82 -2.55 8.34
N ALA A 15 -9.08 -2.48 7.23
CA ALA A 15 -7.70 -2.01 7.17
C ALA A 15 -7.53 -0.53 7.57
N ARG A 16 -8.62 0.25 7.61
CA ARG A 16 -8.63 1.62 8.15
C ARG A 16 -8.43 1.68 9.67
N HIS A 17 -8.56 0.54 10.36
CA HIS A 17 -8.55 0.44 11.82
C HIS A 17 -7.52 -0.59 12.31
N PRO A 18 -6.21 -0.37 12.11
CA PRO A 18 -5.16 -1.34 12.45
C PRO A 18 -5.11 -1.74 13.93
N HIS A 19 -5.65 -0.90 14.82
CA HIS A 19 -5.76 -1.21 16.24
C HIS A 19 -6.67 -2.42 16.53
N LYS A 20 -7.60 -2.77 15.65
CA LYS A 20 -8.51 -3.92 15.86
C LYS A 20 -7.80 -5.27 15.75
N TYR A 21 -6.80 -5.37 14.88
CA TYR A 21 -6.03 -6.60 14.66
C TYR A 21 -4.59 -6.52 15.17
N ARG A 22 -4.27 -5.50 16.00
CA ARG A 22 -2.93 -5.31 16.58
C ARG A 22 -2.42 -6.49 17.40
N MET A 23 -3.31 -7.33 17.93
CA MET A 23 -2.95 -8.51 18.72
C MET A 23 -2.56 -9.71 17.84
N LEU A 24 -2.94 -9.68 16.55
CA LEU A 24 -2.73 -10.78 15.61
C LEU A 24 -1.49 -10.56 14.73
N VAL A 25 -1.11 -9.30 14.50
CA VAL A 25 -0.03 -8.92 13.57
C VAL A 25 1.16 -8.37 14.34
N GLY A 26 2.30 -9.05 14.23
CA GLY A 26 3.58 -8.57 14.72
C GLY A 26 4.26 -7.59 13.75
N MET A 27 5.51 -7.23 14.01
CA MET A 27 6.28 -6.39 13.10
C MET A 27 6.61 -7.15 11.80
N VAL A 28 6.24 -6.58 10.65
CA VAL A 28 6.44 -7.16 9.31
C VAL A 28 7.59 -6.48 8.56
N ASP A 29 8.16 -7.19 7.61
CA ASP A 29 9.24 -6.70 6.75
C ASP A 29 8.74 -5.99 5.50
N VAL A 30 7.57 -6.42 5.00
CA VAL A 30 6.97 -5.92 3.75
C VAL A 30 5.47 -5.76 3.91
N ILE A 31 4.92 -4.68 3.38
CA ILE A 31 3.47 -4.51 3.17
C ILE A 31 3.20 -4.53 1.66
N PHE A 32 2.26 -5.36 1.23
CA PHE A 32 1.68 -5.30 -0.10
C PHE A 32 0.26 -4.74 0.00
N ALA A 33 -0.06 -3.73 -0.81
CA ALA A 33 -1.33 -3.03 -0.77
C ALA A 33 -2.01 -3.02 -2.14
N ASP A 34 -3.12 -3.73 -2.24
CA ASP A 34 -4.00 -3.81 -3.43
C ASP A 34 -5.43 -3.38 -3.05
N VAL A 35 -5.50 -2.23 -2.39
CA VAL A 35 -6.76 -1.66 -1.90
C VAL A 35 -7.22 -0.61 -2.90
N ALA A 36 -8.36 -0.86 -3.56
CA ALA A 36 -9.00 0.08 -4.46
C ALA A 36 -9.86 1.10 -3.70
N GLN A 37 -9.23 2.04 -2.99
CA GLN A 37 -9.92 3.12 -2.25
C GLN A 37 -9.24 4.47 -2.52
N PRO A 38 -10.00 5.60 -2.58
CA PRO A 38 -9.40 6.93 -2.73
C PRO A 38 -8.47 7.34 -1.59
N ASP A 39 -8.68 6.79 -0.38
CA ASP A 39 -7.84 7.03 0.81
C ASP A 39 -6.73 5.98 1.00
N GLN A 40 -6.29 5.33 -0.09
CA GLN A 40 -5.31 4.25 -0.09
C GLN A 40 -4.00 4.62 0.62
N SER A 41 -3.38 5.77 0.29
CA SER A 41 -2.11 6.17 0.88
C SER A 41 -2.22 6.39 2.40
N ARG A 42 -3.36 6.86 2.90
CA ARG A 42 -3.64 6.95 4.36
C ARG A 42 -3.74 5.56 4.99
N ILE A 43 -4.47 4.62 4.38
CA ILE A 43 -4.62 3.25 4.87
C ILE A 43 -3.25 2.56 4.98
N ILE A 44 -2.40 2.75 3.97
CA ILE A 44 -1.06 2.18 3.95
C ILE A 44 -0.18 2.83 5.03
N GLY A 45 -0.22 4.15 5.15
CA GLY A 45 0.55 4.89 6.16
C GLY A 45 0.25 4.45 7.59
N ILE A 46 -1.03 4.38 7.97
CA ILE A 46 -1.41 3.91 9.32
C ILE A 46 -0.99 2.46 9.55
N ASN A 47 -1.09 1.57 8.56
CA ASN A 47 -0.63 0.19 8.70
C ASN A 47 0.89 0.09 8.82
N ALA A 48 1.63 0.88 8.05
CA ALA A 48 3.08 0.96 8.12
C ALA A 48 3.54 1.48 9.49
N HIS A 49 2.88 2.49 10.04
CA HIS A 49 3.20 3.01 11.37
C HIS A 49 3.00 1.99 12.49
N HIS A 50 2.01 1.11 12.35
CA HIS A 50 1.70 0.08 13.35
C HIS A 50 2.57 -1.16 13.23
N PHE A 51 2.82 -1.63 12.01
CA PHE A 51 3.35 -2.98 11.79
C PHE A 51 4.65 -3.03 10.99
N LEU A 52 5.01 -2.01 10.20
CA LEU A 52 6.17 -2.10 9.33
C LEU A 52 7.45 -1.72 10.10
N LYS A 53 8.47 -2.58 10.00
CA LYS A 53 9.80 -2.29 10.56
C LYS A 53 10.39 -1.03 9.91
N ASN A 54 11.23 -0.31 10.65
CA ASN A 54 12.00 0.77 10.04
C ASN A 54 12.85 0.20 8.91
N ASN A 55 12.96 0.92 7.79
CA ASN A 55 13.57 0.44 6.55
C ASN A 55 12.86 -0.74 5.88
N GLY A 56 11.65 -1.11 6.32
CA GLY A 56 10.81 -2.09 5.65
C GLY A 56 10.30 -1.59 4.30
N HIS A 57 9.81 -2.50 3.46
CA HIS A 57 9.37 -2.19 2.10
C HIS A 57 7.85 -2.15 2.00
N ILE A 58 7.37 -1.34 1.07
CA ILE A 58 5.96 -1.25 0.72
C ILE A 58 5.85 -1.38 -0.78
N VAL A 59 4.94 -2.23 -1.22
CA VAL A 59 4.58 -2.40 -2.62
C VAL A 59 3.10 -2.04 -2.76
N ILE A 60 2.80 -1.09 -3.63
CA ILE A 60 1.48 -0.48 -3.76
C ILE A 60 1.00 -0.68 -5.18
N SER A 61 -0.14 -1.33 -5.33
CA SER A 61 -0.90 -1.41 -6.58
C SER A 61 -1.82 -0.20 -6.66
N ILE A 62 -1.52 0.72 -7.58
CA ILE A 62 -2.31 1.92 -7.82
C ILE A 62 -3.14 1.69 -9.07
N LYS A 63 -4.46 1.67 -8.89
CA LYS A 63 -5.44 1.60 -9.96
C LYS A 63 -6.03 2.99 -10.18
N ALA A 64 -5.59 3.69 -11.23
CA ALA A 64 -5.96 5.09 -11.44
C ALA A 64 -7.48 5.30 -11.46
N ASN A 65 -8.20 4.42 -12.17
CA ASN A 65 -9.66 4.46 -12.31
C ASN A 65 -10.45 4.31 -10.99
N CYS A 66 -9.84 3.77 -9.93
CA CYS A 66 -10.48 3.67 -8.62
C CYS A 66 -10.21 4.86 -7.69
N ILE A 67 -9.21 5.69 -8.03
CA ILE A 67 -8.89 6.91 -7.31
C ILE A 67 -9.66 8.08 -7.95
N ASP A 68 -9.48 8.27 -9.25
CA ASP A 68 -10.17 9.29 -10.03
C ASP A 68 -10.25 8.85 -11.49
N SER A 69 -11.46 8.59 -11.97
CA SER A 69 -11.73 8.17 -13.35
C SER A 69 -11.85 9.33 -14.35
N THR A 70 -11.73 10.58 -13.88
CA THR A 70 -11.94 11.78 -14.71
C THR A 70 -10.65 12.36 -15.24
N VAL A 71 -9.50 11.91 -14.72
CA VAL A 71 -8.17 12.41 -15.06
C VAL A 71 -7.27 11.29 -15.56
N ASP A 72 -6.24 11.66 -16.34
CA ASP A 72 -5.28 10.69 -16.88
C ASP A 72 -4.53 9.94 -15.78
N ALA A 73 -4.26 8.65 -16.02
CA ALA A 73 -3.59 7.78 -15.05
C ALA A 73 -2.23 8.32 -14.59
N ALA A 74 -1.45 8.93 -15.50
CA ALA A 74 -0.17 9.56 -15.16
C ALA A 74 -0.32 10.69 -14.12
N THR A 75 -1.41 11.48 -14.21
CA THR A 75 -1.72 12.55 -13.25
C THR A 75 -2.10 11.97 -11.90
N VAL A 76 -2.89 10.89 -11.87
CA VAL A 76 -3.22 10.18 -10.62
C VAL A 76 -1.96 9.66 -9.93
N PHE A 77 -1.06 9.01 -10.69
CA PHE A 77 0.19 8.47 -10.14
C PHE A 77 1.08 9.57 -9.57
N ALA A 78 1.22 10.69 -10.28
CA ALA A 78 1.97 11.85 -9.81
C ALA A 78 1.37 12.47 -8.54
N GLY A 79 0.04 12.43 -8.38
CA GLY A 79 -0.65 12.90 -7.18
C GLY A 79 -0.54 11.96 -5.97
N GLU A 80 -0.35 10.66 -6.18
CA GLU A 80 -0.19 9.70 -5.08
C GLU A 80 1.22 9.73 -4.47
N ILE A 81 2.26 10.00 -5.24
CA ILE A 81 3.64 10.01 -4.73
C ILE A 81 3.85 10.98 -3.55
N PRO A 82 3.42 12.25 -3.61
CA PRO A 82 3.52 13.18 -2.49
C PRO A 82 2.80 12.67 -1.23
N LYS A 83 1.61 12.08 -1.39
CA LYS A 83 0.84 11.52 -0.26
C LYS A 83 1.59 10.38 0.43
N LEU A 84 2.30 9.54 -0.34
CA LEU A 84 3.15 8.49 0.22
C LEU A 84 4.34 9.07 1.00
N GLN A 85 4.96 10.12 0.47
CA GLN A 85 6.06 10.82 1.14
C GLN A 85 5.62 11.44 2.47
N GLU A 86 4.40 12.01 2.53
CA GLU A 86 3.79 12.51 3.77
C GLU A 86 3.64 11.41 4.84
N GLN A 87 3.39 10.16 4.41
CA GLN A 87 3.33 8.98 5.27
C GLN A 87 4.72 8.38 5.60
N ARG A 88 5.81 9.09 5.31
CA ARG A 88 7.20 8.66 5.50
C ARG A 88 7.60 7.44 4.67
N ILE A 89 6.97 7.28 3.51
CA ILE A 89 7.29 6.24 2.54
C ILE A 89 8.09 6.90 1.43
N LYS A 90 9.37 6.55 1.32
CA LYS A 90 10.24 7.04 0.25
C LYS A 90 10.04 6.15 -0.99
N PRO A 91 9.41 6.63 -2.07
CA PRO A 91 9.30 5.86 -3.30
C PRO A 91 10.70 5.60 -3.88
N GLN A 92 10.90 4.41 -4.42
CA GLN A 92 12.15 3.96 -5.04
C GLN A 92 11.95 3.66 -6.51
N GLU A 93 10.85 3.02 -6.86
CA GLU A 93 10.56 2.58 -8.22
C GLU A 93 9.06 2.68 -8.49
N GLN A 94 8.71 3.01 -9.73
CA GLN A 94 7.36 2.99 -10.25
C GLN A 94 7.40 2.28 -11.61
N LEU A 95 6.48 1.34 -11.80
CA LEU A 95 6.36 0.57 -13.03
C LEU A 95 4.88 0.47 -13.42
N THR A 96 4.56 0.80 -14.67
CA THR A 96 3.22 0.52 -15.22
C THR A 96 3.10 -0.96 -15.55
N LEU A 97 1.91 -1.54 -15.34
CA LEU A 97 1.67 -2.97 -15.57
C LEU A 97 1.24 -3.31 -17.00
N GLU A 98 1.44 -2.39 -17.95
CA GLU A 98 1.16 -2.64 -19.35
C GLU A 98 2.15 -3.69 -19.91
N PRO A 99 1.67 -4.69 -20.68
CA PRO A 99 0.33 -4.80 -21.30
C PRO A 99 -0.70 -5.60 -20.48
N PHE A 100 -0.39 -6.06 -19.26
CA PHE A 100 -1.24 -6.98 -18.50
C PHE A 100 -2.46 -6.30 -17.87
N GLU A 101 -2.27 -5.11 -17.28
CA GLU A 101 -3.35 -4.31 -16.72
C GLU A 101 -3.25 -2.85 -17.18
N ARG A 102 -4.35 -2.33 -17.72
CA ARG A 102 -4.47 -0.92 -18.13
C ARG A 102 -4.68 -0.02 -16.92
N ASP A 103 -4.11 1.18 -16.97
CA ASP A 103 -4.22 2.21 -15.93
C ASP A 103 -3.80 1.74 -14.52
N HIS A 104 -2.92 0.75 -14.46
CA HIS A 104 -2.33 0.23 -13.23
C HIS A 104 -0.83 0.51 -13.18
N ALA A 105 -0.36 0.89 -12.01
CA ALA A 105 1.05 1.01 -11.71
C ALA A 105 1.37 0.35 -10.37
N LEU A 106 2.52 -0.33 -10.31
CA LEU A 106 3.15 -0.72 -9.05
C LEU A 106 4.13 0.36 -8.63
N VAL A 107 4.03 0.78 -7.38
CA VAL A 107 5.02 1.64 -6.73
C VAL A 107 5.68 0.87 -5.62
N VAL A 108 7.01 0.81 -5.65
CA VAL A 108 7.84 0.25 -4.57
C VAL A 108 8.43 1.40 -3.78
N GLY A 109 8.28 1.34 -2.46
CA GLY A 109 8.80 2.35 -1.54
C GLY A 109 9.43 1.73 -0.29
N LYS A 110 10.27 2.51 0.36
CA LYS A 110 10.91 2.18 1.63
C LYS A 110 10.35 3.04 2.73
N TYR A 111 9.90 2.42 3.81
CA TYR A 111 9.38 3.13 4.97
C TYR A 111 10.53 3.59 5.87
N VAL A 112 10.62 4.90 6.12
CA VAL A 112 11.68 5.48 6.93
C VAL A 112 11.04 6.20 8.12
N ARG A 113 11.15 5.59 9.31
CA ARG A 113 10.47 6.09 10.51
C ARG A 113 11.11 7.37 11.06
N SER A 114 12.41 7.60 10.83
CA SER A 114 13.12 8.83 11.20
C SER A 114 13.44 9.65 9.95
N LYS A 115 13.35 10.97 10.05
CA LYS A 115 14.07 11.86 9.12
C LYS A 115 15.57 11.77 9.39
#